data_AF-A0A151ED86-F1
#
_entry.id   AF-A0A151ED86-F1
#
_cell.length_a   1.000
_cell.length_b   1.000
_cell.length_c   1.000
_cell.angle_alpha   90.00
_cell.angle_beta   90.00
_cell.angle_gamma   90.00
#
_symmetry.space_group_name_H-M   'P 1'
#
loop_
_entity.id
_entity.type
_entity.pdbx_description
1 polymer ?
#
loop_
_entity_poly.entity_id
_entity_poly.type
_entity_poly.pdbx_seq_one_letter_code
_entity_poly.pdbx_strand_id
1 'polypeptide(L)'
;MSLVAQVWDAYQTFQQTNPLLGSMLTAEATYTLGDIVSQIITDKKVDWKKIRYTAKLAPVYGAAIYGLMESGDLVGELVSEHPLAKAALGPNLLGNVFNAFFFVNNTVGERKEYKIRELLKNYASIFSTDNKKGFFKNFKEKYIKNIPGKEYLNSVIGSVTVWNGIQYANYAYVADEMRAPVALACNLIWVCALSLWSLKGRRKVVYGKPDK
;
A
#
# COMPACT_ATOMS: atom_id res chain seq x y z
N MET A 1 26.60 -16.23 18.72
CA MET A 1 25.44 -15.80 17.92
C MET A 1 25.71 -14.37 17.45
N SER A 2 25.54 -14.04 16.16
CA SER A 2 25.84 -12.69 15.65
C SER A 2 24.77 -11.69 16.10
N LEU A 3 25.12 -10.40 16.16
CA LEU A 3 24.16 -9.32 16.45
C LEU A 3 22.97 -9.35 15.47
N VAL A 4 23.23 -9.66 14.21
CA VAL A 4 22.20 -9.77 13.17
C VAL A 4 21.20 -10.88 13.49
N ALA A 5 21.68 -12.05 13.93
CA ALA A 5 20.81 -13.16 14.32
C ALA A 5 19.96 -12.79 15.55
N GLN A 6 20.55 -12.14 16.54
CA GLN A 6 19.80 -11.70 17.74
C GLN A 6 18.72 -10.67 17.41
N VAL A 7 19.01 -9.70 16.53
CA VAL A 7 18.02 -8.71 16.07
C VAL A 7 16.89 -9.40 15.29
N TRP A 8 17.23 -10.37 14.45
CA TRP A 8 16.24 -11.15 13.71
C TRP A 8 15.33 -11.96 14.65
N ASP A 9 15.90 -12.70 15.60
CA ASP A 9 15.13 -13.51 16.55
C ASP A 9 14.22 -12.64 17.43
N ALA A 10 14.72 -11.48 17.89
CA ALA A 10 13.93 -10.52 18.64
C ALA A 10 12.77 -9.96 17.81
N TYR A 11 13.01 -9.68 16.53
CA TYR A 11 11.96 -9.24 15.60
C TYR A 11 10.91 -10.33 15.39
N GLN A 12 11.31 -11.59 15.16
CA GLN A 12 10.37 -12.71 15.03
C GLN A 12 9.50 -12.86 16.28
N THR A 13 10.13 -12.83 17.46
CA THR A 13 9.43 -12.91 18.75
C THR A 13 8.43 -11.77 18.92
N PHE A 14 8.82 -10.55 18.53
CA PHE A 14 7.94 -9.39 18.57
C PHE A 14 6.74 -9.53 17.62
N GLN A 15 6.96 -10.03 16.39
CA GLN A 15 5.89 -10.28 15.42
C GLN A 15 4.91 -11.35 15.90
N GLN A 16 5.40 -12.45 16.47
CA GLN A 16 4.56 -13.49 17.07
C GLN A 16 3.70 -12.95 18.21
N THR A 17 4.27 -12.06 19.04
CA THR A 17 3.56 -11.51 20.21
C THR A 17 2.61 -10.37 19.83
N ASN A 18 2.97 -9.55 18.84
CA ASN A 18 2.26 -8.32 18.46
C ASN A 18 2.15 -8.16 16.94
N PRO A 19 1.46 -9.06 16.22
CA PRO A 19 1.53 -9.13 14.75
C PRO A 19 1.01 -7.87 14.05
N LEU A 20 -0.07 -7.27 14.56
CA LEU A 20 -0.61 -6.02 14.01
C LEU A 20 0.36 -4.84 14.19
N LEU A 21 0.90 -4.66 15.40
CA LEU A 21 1.84 -3.57 15.69
C LEU A 21 3.14 -3.76 14.91
N GLY A 22 3.62 -4.99 14.82
CA GLY A 22 4.75 -5.36 13.97
C GLY A 22 4.53 -5.02 12.51
N SER A 23 3.34 -5.30 11.96
CA SER A 23 2.97 -4.90 10.60
C SER A 23 2.98 -3.38 10.43
N MET A 24 2.44 -2.62 11.39
CA MET A 24 2.44 -1.14 11.35
C MET A 24 3.85 -0.54 11.34
N LEU A 25 4.74 -1.03 12.21
CA LEU A 25 6.13 -0.55 12.30
C LEU A 25 6.93 -0.89 11.03
N THR A 26 6.78 -2.11 10.53
CA THR A 26 7.45 -2.53 9.29
C THR A 26 6.90 -1.78 8.08
N ALA A 27 5.62 -1.44 8.06
CA ALA A 27 5.04 -0.57 7.04
C ALA A 27 5.65 0.85 7.08
N GLU A 28 5.86 1.43 8.27
CA GLU A 28 6.52 2.74 8.38
C GLU A 28 7.90 2.75 7.72
N ALA A 29 8.73 1.75 8.03
CA ALA A 29 10.05 1.63 7.42
C ALA A 29 9.96 1.44 5.90
N THR A 30 9.14 0.50 5.43
CA THR A 30 9.08 0.11 4.01
C THR A 30 8.49 1.20 3.13
N TYR A 31 7.40 1.85 3.56
CA TYR A 31 6.77 2.92 2.79
C TYR A 31 7.60 4.20 2.76
N THR A 32 8.21 4.59 3.89
CA THR A 32 9.06 5.79 3.91
C THR A 32 10.32 5.58 3.08
N LEU A 33 10.99 4.43 3.20
CA LEU A 33 12.16 4.10 2.39
C LEU A 33 11.81 4.02 0.90
N GLY A 34 10.71 3.36 0.53
CA GLY A 34 10.26 3.30 -0.86
C GLY A 34 9.95 4.68 -1.46
N ASP A 35 9.40 5.58 -0.65
CA ASP A 35 9.19 6.97 -1.05
C ASP A 35 10.47 7.80 -1.17
N ILE A 36 11.47 7.56 -0.32
CA ILE A 36 12.79 8.19 -0.43
C ILE A 36 13.47 7.70 -1.71
N VAL A 37 13.53 6.38 -1.91
CA VAL A 37 14.19 5.76 -3.07
C VAL A 37 13.53 6.21 -4.38
N SER A 38 12.20 6.17 -4.47
CA SER A 38 11.49 6.59 -5.69
C SER A 38 11.74 8.07 -6.06
N GLN A 39 11.83 8.95 -5.06
CA GLN A 39 12.15 10.36 -5.25
C GLN A 39 13.62 10.58 -5.63
N ILE A 40 14.56 9.84 -5.02
CA ILE A 40 15.98 9.89 -5.41
C ILE A 40 16.14 9.43 -6.86
N ILE A 41 15.45 8.36 -7.28
CA ILE A 41 15.53 7.84 -8.66
C ILE A 41 14.99 8.89 -9.65
N THR A 42 13.80 9.44 -9.38
CA THR A 42 13.05 10.28 -10.33
C THR A 42 13.46 11.75 -10.28
N ASP A 43 13.58 12.31 -9.09
CA ASP A 43 13.72 13.76 -8.87
C ASP A 43 15.13 14.17 -8.45
N LYS A 44 16.00 13.20 -8.13
CA LYS A 44 17.34 13.42 -7.56
C LYS A 44 17.34 14.23 -6.25
N LYS A 45 16.19 14.39 -5.61
CA LYS A 45 16.00 15.12 -4.34
C LYS A 45 14.85 14.50 -3.54
N VAL A 46 14.86 14.72 -2.22
CA VAL A 46 13.84 14.20 -1.30
C VAL A 46 12.96 15.35 -0.78
N ASP A 47 11.64 15.26 -0.99
CA ASP A 47 10.65 16.11 -0.32
C ASP A 47 10.27 15.50 1.04
N TRP A 48 10.85 16.06 2.10
CA TRP A 48 10.58 15.65 3.47
C TRP A 48 9.13 15.87 3.92
N LYS A 49 8.36 16.76 3.28
CA LYS A 49 6.92 16.92 3.59
C LYS A 49 6.16 15.66 3.17
N LYS A 50 6.46 15.12 1.99
CA LYS A 50 5.92 13.84 1.53
C LYS A 50 6.34 12.70 2.47
N ILE A 51 7.61 12.61 2.85
CA ILE A 51 8.08 11.54 3.75
C ILE A 51 7.32 11.55 5.08
N ARG A 52 7.15 12.72 5.70
CA ARG A 52 6.37 12.84 6.95
C ARG A 52 4.91 12.48 6.77
N TYR A 53 4.33 12.77 5.61
CA TYR A 53 2.96 12.38 5.29
C TYR A 53 2.84 10.87 5.13
N THR A 54 3.77 10.24 4.43
CA THR A 54 3.84 8.78 4.26
C THR A 54 4.04 8.07 5.59
N ALA A 55 4.96 8.54 6.44
CA ALA A 55 5.17 8.00 7.78
C ALA A 55 3.88 8.00 8.62
N LYS A 56 3.10 9.08 8.56
CA LYS A 56 1.83 9.19 9.30
C LYS A 56 0.71 8.30 8.74
N LEU A 57 0.75 7.94 7.46
CA LEU A 57 -0.22 7.02 6.86
C LEU A 57 0.21 5.55 6.95
N ALA A 58 1.51 5.29 7.14
CA ALA A 58 2.06 3.96 7.12
C ALA A 58 1.47 2.99 8.15
N PRO A 59 1.11 3.40 9.39
CA PRO A 59 0.40 2.51 10.31
C PRO A 59 -0.94 2.02 9.75
N VAL A 60 -1.69 2.89 9.04
CA VAL A 60 -2.95 2.48 8.39
C VAL A 60 -2.67 1.49 7.27
N TYR A 61 -1.59 1.70 6.51
CA TYR A 61 -1.16 0.77 5.47
C TYR A 61 -0.73 -0.59 6.05
N GLY A 62 0.03 -0.62 7.14
CA GLY A 62 0.41 -1.85 7.83
C GLY A 62 -0.80 -2.59 8.40
N ALA A 63 -1.75 -1.89 9.00
CA ALA A 63 -3.00 -2.49 9.48
C ALA A 63 -3.82 -3.10 8.33
N ALA A 64 -3.93 -2.38 7.20
CA ALA A 64 -4.61 -2.88 6.02
C ALA A 64 -3.94 -4.12 5.44
N ILE A 65 -2.59 -4.11 5.33
CA ILE A 65 -1.83 -5.27 4.84
C ILE A 65 -1.98 -6.47 5.78
N TYR A 66 -1.96 -6.26 7.09
CA TYR A 66 -2.25 -7.33 8.04
C TYR A 66 -3.63 -7.94 7.78
N GLY A 67 -4.68 -7.12 7.67
CA GLY A 67 -6.02 -7.60 7.32
C GLY A 67 -6.12 -8.28 5.95
N LEU A 68 -5.33 -7.84 4.96
CA LEU A 68 -5.24 -8.52 3.67
C LEU A 68 -4.64 -9.92 3.81
N MET A 69 -3.61 -10.09 4.65
CA MET A 69 -3.02 -11.41 4.88
C MET A 69 -4.00 -12.33 5.61
N GLU A 70 -4.66 -11.84 6.66
CA GLU A 70 -5.72 -12.56 7.37
C GLU A 70 -6.86 -13.00 6.42
N SER A 71 -7.20 -12.18 5.42
CA SER A 71 -8.20 -12.57 4.41
C SER A 71 -7.79 -13.81 3.60
N GLY A 72 -6.50 -14.04 3.37
CA GLY A 72 -6.02 -15.24 2.68
C GLY A 72 -6.05 -16.47 3.58
N ASP A 73 -5.84 -16.31 4.88
CA ASP A 73 -6.00 -17.39 5.86
C ASP A 73 -7.47 -17.78 6.00
N LEU A 74 -8.40 -16.82 6.02
CA LEU A 74 -9.85 -17.09 5.94
C LEU A 74 -10.25 -17.85 4.67
N VAL A 75 -9.63 -17.54 3.53
CA VAL A 75 -9.84 -18.33 2.29
C VAL A 75 -9.32 -19.75 2.44
N GLY A 76 -8.19 -19.94 3.13
CA GLY A 76 -7.66 -21.25 3.49
C GLY A 76 -8.70 -22.10 4.20
N GLU A 77 -9.21 -21.53 5.30
CA GLU A 77 -10.16 -22.18 6.20
C GLU A 77 -11.51 -22.46 5.54
N LEU A 78 -12.06 -21.49 4.79
CA LEU A 78 -13.43 -21.55 4.30
C LEU A 78 -13.58 -22.05 2.86
N VAL A 79 -12.51 -22.04 2.06
CA VAL A 79 -12.59 -22.32 0.62
C VAL A 79 -11.56 -23.36 0.19
N SER A 80 -10.27 -23.11 0.41
CA SER A 80 -9.20 -24.02 -0.01
C SER A 80 -7.85 -23.65 0.59
N GLU A 81 -7.20 -24.64 1.23
CA GLU A 81 -5.82 -24.54 1.73
C GLU A 81 -4.75 -24.46 0.64
N HIS A 82 -5.12 -24.55 -0.63
CA HIS A 82 -4.14 -24.44 -1.71
C HIS A 82 -3.53 -23.02 -1.73
N PRO A 83 -2.18 -22.85 -1.68
CA PRO A 83 -1.54 -21.53 -1.55
C PRO A 83 -1.96 -20.53 -2.64
N LEU A 84 -2.22 -21.00 -3.86
CA LEU A 84 -2.73 -20.16 -4.95
C LEU A 84 -4.14 -19.62 -4.68
N ALA A 85 -5.02 -20.43 -4.08
CA ALA A 85 -6.37 -20.00 -3.73
C ALA A 85 -6.33 -18.95 -2.63
N LYS A 86 -5.56 -19.22 -1.56
CA LYS A 86 -5.29 -18.26 -0.47
C LYS A 86 -4.78 -16.92 -1.01
N ALA A 87 -3.75 -16.94 -1.86
CA ALA A 87 -3.16 -15.74 -2.46
C ALA A 87 -4.14 -15.00 -3.38
N ALA A 88 -4.76 -15.69 -4.32
CA ALA A 88 -5.58 -15.07 -5.37
C ALA A 88 -6.90 -14.49 -4.85
N LEU A 89 -7.60 -15.24 -3.99
CA LEU A 89 -8.94 -14.86 -3.51
C LEU A 89 -8.89 -13.99 -2.26
N GLY A 90 -7.82 -14.08 -1.46
CA GLY A 90 -7.61 -13.24 -0.27
C GLY A 90 -6.90 -11.92 -0.61
N PRO A 91 -5.59 -11.81 -0.32
CA PRO A 91 -4.87 -10.54 -0.34
C PRO A 91 -4.80 -9.91 -1.73
N ASN A 92 -4.84 -10.66 -2.83
CA ASN A 92 -4.69 -10.07 -4.16
C ASN A 92 -5.96 -9.40 -4.67
N LEU A 93 -7.13 -9.99 -4.40
CA LEU A 93 -8.41 -9.39 -4.77
C LEU A 93 -8.59 -8.05 -4.07
N LEU A 94 -8.39 -8.03 -2.75
CA LEU A 94 -8.52 -6.84 -1.92
C LEU A 94 -7.32 -5.90 -2.07
N GLY A 95 -6.15 -6.42 -2.40
CA GLY A 95 -4.91 -5.65 -2.62
C GLY A 95 -4.99 -4.65 -3.77
N ASN A 96 -5.79 -4.95 -4.81
CA ASN A 96 -6.03 -3.98 -5.89
C ASN A 96 -6.83 -2.76 -5.40
N VAL A 97 -7.82 -2.96 -4.53
CA VAL A 97 -8.57 -1.87 -3.90
C VAL A 97 -7.65 -1.03 -3.03
N PHE A 98 -6.76 -1.69 -2.29
CA PHE A 98 -5.75 -1.02 -1.47
C PHE A 98 -4.75 -0.21 -2.31
N ASN A 99 -4.32 -0.72 -3.46
CA ASN A 99 -3.51 0.05 -4.41
C ASN A 99 -4.24 1.32 -4.85
N ALA A 100 -5.53 1.22 -5.21
CA ALA A 100 -6.31 2.40 -5.59
C ALA A 100 -6.33 3.47 -4.48
N PHE A 101 -6.50 3.04 -3.22
CA PHE A 101 -6.45 3.91 -2.05
C PHE A 101 -5.08 4.59 -1.92
N PHE A 102 -3.98 3.85 -2.08
CA PHE A 102 -2.62 4.40 -2.08
C PHE A 102 -2.41 5.46 -3.17
N PHE A 103 -2.88 5.21 -4.40
CA PHE A 103 -2.79 6.18 -5.50
C PHE A 103 -3.62 7.44 -5.21
N VAL A 104 -4.86 7.29 -4.73
CA VAL A 104 -5.72 8.43 -4.37
C VAL A 104 -5.09 9.28 -3.26
N ASN A 105 -4.57 8.66 -2.20
CA ASN A 105 -3.93 9.36 -1.09
C ASN A 105 -2.73 10.19 -1.53
N ASN A 106 -1.92 9.65 -2.43
CA ASN A 106 -0.77 10.36 -2.99
C ASN A 106 -1.20 11.50 -3.91
N THR A 107 -2.21 11.29 -4.76
CA THR A 107 -2.72 12.35 -5.65
C THR A 107 -3.37 13.50 -4.89
N VAL A 108 -4.22 13.19 -3.91
CA VAL A 108 -4.83 14.20 -3.04
C VAL A 108 -3.76 14.89 -2.19
N GLY A 109 -2.81 14.12 -1.67
CA GLY A 109 -1.66 14.61 -0.92
C GLY A 109 -0.87 15.64 -1.72
N GLU A 110 -0.42 15.29 -2.94
CA GLU A 110 0.28 16.20 -3.84
C GLU A 110 -0.52 17.48 -4.10
N ARG A 111 -1.81 17.37 -4.43
CA ARG A 111 -2.68 18.53 -4.70
C ARG A 111 -2.88 19.44 -3.47
N LYS A 112 -2.78 18.88 -2.27
CA LYS A 112 -3.08 19.56 -1.00
C LYS A 112 -1.83 19.77 -0.13
N GLU A 113 -0.65 19.72 -0.73
CA GLU A 113 0.64 19.92 -0.07
C GLU A 113 0.85 18.98 1.14
N TYR A 114 0.37 17.74 1.03
CA TYR A 114 0.55 16.67 2.00
C TYR A 114 -0.04 16.97 3.39
N LYS A 115 -1.13 17.74 3.44
CA LYS A 115 -1.89 18.02 4.67
C LYS A 115 -2.90 16.89 4.94
N ILE A 116 -2.67 16.09 5.99
CA ILE A 116 -3.57 14.98 6.38
C ILE A 116 -5.00 15.45 6.64
N ARG A 117 -5.18 16.62 7.25
CA ARG A 117 -6.52 17.19 7.47
C ARG A 117 -7.30 17.36 6.16
N GLU A 118 -6.63 17.71 5.07
CA GLU A 118 -7.27 17.85 3.75
C GLU A 118 -7.57 16.49 3.12
N LEU A 119 -6.76 15.46 3.38
CA LEU A 119 -7.07 14.09 2.99
C LEU A 119 -8.35 13.60 3.68
N LEU A 120 -8.46 13.79 4.99
CA LEU A 120 -9.64 13.40 5.76
C LEU A 120 -10.90 14.14 5.30
N LYS A 121 -10.79 15.46 5.06
CA LYS A 121 -11.89 16.24 4.46
C LYS A 121 -12.28 15.72 3.08
N ASN A 122 -11.32 15.30 2.25
CA ASN A 122 -11.61 14.71 0.94
C ASN A 122 -12.47 13.45 1.09
N TYR A 123 -12.10 12.53 1.99
CA TYR A 123 -12.89 11.34 2.27
C TYR A 123 -14.26 11.64 2.89
N ALA A 124 -14.33 12.51 3.90
CA ALA A 124 -15.60 12.93 4.49
C ALA A 124 -16.54 13.54 3.45
N SER A 125 -16.01 14.30 2.49
CA SER A 125 -16.80 14.92 1.42
C SER A 125 -17.37 13.92 0.40
N ILE A 126 -16.86 12.68 0.33
CA ILE A 126 -17.44 11.62 -0.49
C ILE A 126 -18.81 11.21 0.07
N PHE A 127 -18.88 11.09 1.41
CA PHE A 127 -20.06 10.64 2.14
C PHE A 127 -21.00 11.78 2.55
N SER A 128 -20.59 13.04 2.36
CA SER A 128 -21.43 14.20 2.66
C SER A 128 -22.64 14.28 1.72
N THR A 129 -23.82 14.36 2.32
CA THR A 129 -25.13 14.56 1.68
C THR A 129 -25.39 16.00 1.26
N ASP A 130 -24.58 16.97 1.72
CA ASP A 130 -24.78 18.41 1.48
C ASP A 130 -24.56 18.83 0.02
N ASN A 131 -23.87 18.00 -0.77
CA ASN A 131 -23.69 18.25 -2.19
C ASN A 131 -24.92 17.76 -2.96
N LYS A 132 -25.65 18.69 -3.59
CA LYS A 132 -26.77 18.48 -4.55
C LYS A 132 -26.46 17.52 -5.73
N LYS A 133 -25.27 16.95 -5.78
CA LYS A 133 -24.70 16.13 -6.86
C LYS A 133 -24.90 14.62 -6.67
N GLY A 134 -25.28 14.16 -5.46
CA GLY A 134 -25.48 12.74 -5.13
C GLY A 134 -24.18 11.96 -4.87
N PHE A 135 -24.26 10.87 -4.11
CA PHE A 135 -23.11 10.07 -3.65
C PHE A 135 -22.21 9.59 -4.79
N PHE A 136 -22.80 9.03 -5.86
CA PHE A 136 -22.02 8.48 -6.97
C PHE A 136 -21.19 9.54 -7.69
N LYS A 137 -21.72 10.76 -7.84
CA LYS A 137 -20.98 11.87 -8.45
C LYS A 137 -19.86 12.36 -7.54
N ASN A 138 -20.08 12.41 -6.22
CA ASN A 138 -19.02 12.72 -5.26
C ASN A 138 -17.91 11.66 -5.30
N PHE A 139 -18.26 10.37 -5.29
CA PHE A 139 -17.29 9.28 -5.42
C PHE A 139 -16.49 9.39 -6.72
N LYS A 140 -17.17 9.61 -7.86
CA LYS A 140 -16.50 9.80 -9.16
C LYS A 140 -15.54 11.00 -9.14
N GLU A 141 -15.97 12.15 -8.62
CA GLU A 141 -15.18 13.39 -8.63
C GLU A 141 -14.05 13.40 -7.59
N LYS A 142 -14.25 12.81 -6.41
CA LYS A 142 -13.33 12.89 -5.26
C LYS A 142 -12.47 11.65 -5.07
N TYR A 143 -12.84 10.50 -5.65
CA TYR A 143 -12.06 9.27 -5.61
C TYR A 143 -11.55 8.90 -6.99
N ILE A 144 -12.43 8.56 -7.94
CA ILE A 144 -12.04 8.00 -9.24
C ILE A 144 -11.15 8.94 -10.06
N LYS A 145 -11.45 10.25 -10.10
CA LYS A 145 -10.62 11.25 -10.80
C LYS A 145 -9.21 11.41 -10.22
N ASN A 146 -8.93 10.92 -9.02
CA ASN A 146 -7.61 10.96 -8.41
C ASN A 146 -6.77 9.71 -8.70
N ILE A 147 -7.33 8.72 -9.40
CA ILE A 147 -6.63 7.51 -9.83
C ILE A 147 -5.95 7.81 -11.18
N PRO A 148 -4.61 7.75 -11.27
CA PRO A 148 -3.92 7.87 -12.55
C PRO A 148 -4.09 6.58 -13.35
N GLY A 149 -4.98 6.62 -14.36
CA GLY A 149 -5.47 5.41 -15.03
C GLY A 149 -4.37 4.45 -15.55
N LYS A 150 -3.38 4.96 -16.29
CA LYS A 150 -2.31 4.11 -16.87
C LYS A 150 -1.39 3.51 -15.81
N GLU A 151 -0.96 4.32 -14.86
CA GLU A 151 -0.07 3.90 -13.77
C GLU A 151 -0.78 2.95 -12.78
N TYR A 152 -2.06 3.20 -12.51
CA TYR A 152 -2.89 2.28 -11.73
C TYR A 152 -3.08 0.95 -12.47
N LEU A 153 -3.33 0.96 -13.78
CA LEU A 153 -3.42 -0.28 -14.57
C LEU A 153 -2.13 -1.11 -14.50
N ASN A 154 -0.96 -0.47 -14.59
CA ASN A 154 0.33 -1.15 -14.38
C ASN A 154 0.41 -1.80 -12.99
N SER A 155 -0.07 -1.12 -11.95
CA SER A 155 -0.11 -1.68 -10.59
C SER A 155 -1.04 -2.89 -10.49
N VAL A 156 -2.19 -2.87 -11.17
CA VAL A 156 -3.13 -4.01 -11.20
C VAL A 156 -2.51 -5.18 -11.94
N ILE A 157 -1.92 -4.97 -13.12
CA ILE A 157 -1.26 -6.03 -13.90
C ILE A 157 -0.13 -6.65 -13.09
N GLY A 158 0.74 -5.84 -12.49
CA GLY A 158 1.83 -6.34 -11.66
C GLY A 158 1.33 -7.05 -10.39
N SER A 159 0.20 -6.61 -9.82
CA SER A 159 -0.40 -7.28 -8.65
C SER A 159 -0.95 -8.66 -9.02
N VAL A 160 -1.65 -8.76 -10.15
CA VAL A 160 -2.23 -10.03 -10.62
C VAL A 160 -1.15 -11.03 -11.05
N THR A 161 -0.02 -10.54 -11.56
CA THR A 161 1.07 -11.38 -12.07
C THR A 161 2.16 -11.60 -11.01
N VAL A 162 3.03 -10.62 -10.83
CA VAL A 162 4.24 -10.71 -9.99
C VAL A 162 3.88 -10.86 -8.51
N TRP A 163 2.98 -10.01 -8.00
CA TRP A 163 2.62 -10.05 -6.58
C TRP A 163 1.89 -11.34 -6.19
N ASN A 164 1.07 -11.89 -7.10
CA ASN A 164 0.44 -13.18 -6.87
C ASN A 164 1.45 -14.32 -6.76
N GLY A 165 2.49 -14.32 -7.59
CA GLY A 165 3.61 -15.26 -7.46
C GLY A 165 4.35 -15.12 -6.12
N ILE A 166 4.60 -13.88 -5.68
CA ILE A 166 5.23 -13.61 -4.37
C ILE A 166 4.34 -14.11 -3.23
N GLN A 167 3.03 -13.85 -3.27
CA GLN A 167 2.09 -14.28 -2.24
C GLN A 167 1.90 -15.80 -2.23
N TYR A 168 1.88 -16.44 -3.40
CA TYR A 168 1.90 -17.90 -3.48
C TYR A 168 3.11 -18.49 -2.73
N ALA A 169 4.31 -17.97 -3.02
CA ALA A 169 5.53 -18.42 -2.34
C ALA A 169 5.47 -18.11 -0.83
N ASN A 170 4.91 -16.98 -0.44
CA ASN A 170 4.71 -16.62 0.95
C ASN A 170 3.82 -17.64 1.69
N TYR A 171 2.66 -17.99 1.15
CA TYR A 171 1.79 -19.00 1.74
C TYR A 171 2.38 -20.42 1.72
N ALA A 172 3.15 -20.76 0.68
CA ALA A 172 3.71 -22.10 0.52
C ALA A 172 4.94 -22.38 1.40
N TYR A 173 5.75 -21.37 1.72
CA TYR A 173 7.08 -21.58 2.28
C TYR A 173 7.38 -20.76 3.55
N VAL A 174 6.54 -19.79 3.91
CA VAL A 174 6.76 -18.92 5.08
C VAL A 174 5.79 -19.31 6.19
N ALA A 175 6.35 -19.45 7.40
CA ALA A 175 5.59 -19.66 8.62
C ALA A 175 4.56 -18.53 8.81
N ASP A 176 3.36 -18.89 9.26
CA ASP A 176 2.16 -18.04 9.32
C ASP A 176 2.44 -16.69 10.00
N GLU A 177 3.11 -16.70 11.15
CA GLU A 177 3.49 -15.51 11.92
C GLU A 177 4.44 -14.54 11.18
N MET A 178 5.18 -15.04 10.18
CA MET A 178 6.15 -14.27 9.40
C MET A 178 5.59 -13.82 8.05
N ARG A 179 4.39 -14.30 7.65
CA ARG A 179 3.83 -14.01 6.31
C ARG A 179 3.58 -12.52 6.08
N ALA A 180 3.01 -11.79 7.03
CA ALA A 180 2.78 -10.35 6.90
C ALA A 180 4.10 -9.54 6.89
N PRO A 181 5.05 -9.79 7.82
CA PRO A 181 6.40 -9.24 7.75
C PRO A 181 7.15 -9.51 6.45
N VAL A 182 7.13 -10.75 5.94
CA VAL A 182 7.81 -11.14 4.69
C VAL A 182 7.11 -10.50 3.50
N ALA A 183 5.77 -10.50 3.50
CA ALA A 183 5.00 -9.73 2.52
C ALA A 183 5.44 -8.27 2.53
N LEU A 184 5.56 -7.61 3.68
CA LEU A 184 6.04 -6.22 3.81
C LEU A 184 7.51 -6.04 3.39
N ALA A 185 8.39 -6.99 3.64
CA ALA A 185 9.79 -6.92 3.21
C ALA A 185 9.90 -7.04 1.67
N CYS A 186 9.21 -8.02 1.07
CA CYS A 186 9.02 -8.09 -0.37
C CYS A 186 8.28 -6.86 -0.91
N ASN A 187 7.41 -6.27 -0.09
CA ASN A 187 6.69 -5.04 -0.37
C ASN A 187 7.66 -3.86 -0.48
N LEU A 188 8.90 -3.89 0.02
CA LEU A 188 9.83 -2.78 -0.20
C LEU A 188 10.11 -2.56 -1.69
N ILE A 189 10.37 -3.65 -2.44
CA ILE A 189 10.60 -3.57 -3.89
C ILE A 189 9.30 -3.18 -4.60
N TRP A 190 8.19 -3.79 -4.20
CA TRP A 190 6.87 -3.48 -4.76
C TRP A 190 6.44 -2.04 -4.48
N VAL A 191 6.65 -1.53 -3.27
CA VAL A 191 6.37 -0.15 -2.86
C VAL A 191 7.30 0.83 -3.55
N CYS A 192 8.57 0.47 -3.81
CA CYS A 192 9.41 1.29 -4.70
C CYS A 192 8.75 1.46 -6.07
N ALA A 193 8.28 0.36 -6.68
CA ALA A 193 7.60 0.38 -7.98
C ALA A 193 6.26 1.16 -7.92
N LEU A 194 5.41 0.88 -6.91
CA LEU A 194 4.16 1.59 -6.68
C LEU A 194 4.39 3.09 -6.42
N SER A 195 5.39 3.46 -5.63
CA SER A 195 5.74 4.86 -5.35
C SER A 195 6.25 5.57 -6.60
N LEU A 196 7.01 4.88 -7.47
CA LEU A 196 7.40 5.40 -8.78
C LEU A 196 6.21 5.61 -9.70
N TRP A 197 5.33 4.61 -9.84
CA TRP A 197 4.10 4.74 -10.63
C TRP A 197 3.17 5.82 -10.08
N SER A 198 3.02 5.88 -8.76
CA SER A 198 2.24 6.91 -8.06
C SER A 198 2.81 8.31 -8.30
N LEU A 199 4.14 8.47 -8.23
CA LEU A 199 4.83 9.74 -8.49
C LEU A 199 4.57 10.23 -9.91
N LYS A 200 4.78 9.36 -10.91
CA LYS A 200 4.53 9.69 -12.33
C LYS A 200 3.06 9.98 -12.60
N GLY A 201 2.18 9.10 -12.10
CA GLY A 201 0.75 9.19 -12.34
C GLY A 201 0.12 10.42 -11.70
N ARG A 202 0.41 10.69 -10.42
CA ARG A 202 -0.21 11.82 -9.72
C ARG A 202 0.20 13.17 -10.31
N ARG A 203 1.43 13.31 -10.82
CA ARG A 203 1.89 14.54 -11.46
C ARG A 203 1.12 14.83 -12.74
N LYS A 204 0.79 13.81 -13.53
CA LYS A 204 -0.09 13.96 -14.70
C LYS A 204 -1.48 14.44 -14.28
N VAL A 205 -2.02 13.89 -13.20
CA VAL A 205 -3.35 14.25 -12.68
C VAL A 205 -3.38 15.66 -12.08
N VAL A 206 -2.33 16.08 -11.37
CA VAL A 206 -2.28 17.36 -10.65
C VAL A 206 -1.80 18.51 -11.56
N TYR A 207 -0.80 18.27 -12.40
CA TYR A 207 -0.12 19.32 -13.18
C TYR A 207 -0.37 19.24 -14.69
N GLY A 208 -1.02 18.19 -15.21
CA GLY A 208 -1.31 18.04 -16.64
C GLY A 208 -0.06 17.84 -17.52
N LYS A 209 1.12 17.60 -16.94
CA LYS A 209 2.36 17.41 -17.68
C LYS A 209 2.68 15.92 -17.85
N PRO A 210 2.89 15.40 -19.07
CA PRO A 210 3.66 14.18 -19.24
C PRO A 210 5.11 14.46 -18.84
N ASP A 211 5.75 13.55 -18.10
CA ASP A 211 7.16 13.69 -17.74
C ASP A 211 8.01 13.82 -19.02
N LYS A 212 9.01 14.72 -18.98
CA LYS A 212 10.09 14.84 -19.99
C LYS A 212 11.01 13.62 -19.91
#